data_AF-A0A962LML2-F1
#
_entry.id   AF-A0A962LML2-F1
#
_cell.length_a   1.000
_cell.length_b   1.000
_cell.length_c   1.000
_cell.angle_alpha   90.00
_cell.angle_beta   90.00
_cell.angle_gamma   90.00
#
_symmetry.space_group_name_H-M   'P 1'
#
loop_
_entity.id
_entity.type
_entity.pdbx_description
1 polymer ?
#
loop_
_entity_poly.entity_id
_entity_poly.type
_entity_poly.pdbx_seq_one_letter_code
_entity_poly.pdbx_strand_id
1 'polypeptide(L)'
;MAANSAPVILLGGDQDKLAPPTETRALATAMVSAASVATYIALADDHGVPAFRTGHLATVRADSGALRWMGQALGGNQAQDTLQSRFYHAALDAMLAGDFTPALDFGNWSDGVAVTPPLVEMRGPDKPRRRKRANASKRKPR
;
A
#
# COMPACT_ATOMS: atom_id res chain seq x y z
N MET A 1 11.74 -20.70 -10.17
CA MET A 1 11.86 -19.24 -10.38
C MET A 1 11.26 -18.57 -9.15
N ALA A 2 11.99 -17.67 -8.48
CA ALA A 2 11.40 -16.92 -7.37
C ALA A 2 10.40 -15.92 -7.95
N ALA A 3 9.13 -16.02 -7.58
CA ALA A 3 8.01 -15.41 -8.29
C ALA A 3 7.98 -13.87 -8.25
N ASN A 4 8.72 -13.21 -7.35
CA ASN A 4 8.55 -11.78 -7.12
C ASN A 4 9.91 -11.08 -7.06
N SER A 5 10.60 -10.87 -8.19
CA SER A 5 11.76 -9.96 -8.26
C SER A 5 11.37 -8.56 -8.74
N ALA A 6 10.08 -8.31 -8.98
CA ALA A 6 9.60 -7.00 -9.38
C ALA A 6 9.50 -6.06 -8.16
N PRO A 7 9.54 -4.73 -8.37
CA PRO A 7 9.05 -3.77 -7.41
C PRO A 7 7.59 -4.07 -7.03
N VAL A 8 7.23 -3.83 -5.77
CA VAL A 8 5.85 -3.99 -5.28
C VAL A 8 5.40 -2.74 -4.56
N ILE A 9 4.16 -2.32 -4.84
CA ILE A 9 3.44 -1.32 -4.05
C ILE A 9 2.30 -2.01 -3.32
N LEU A 10 2.18 -1.74 -2.02
CA LEU A 10 1.07 -2.18 -1.17
C LEU A 10 0.27 -0.95 -0.75
N LEU A 11 -1.03 -0.99 -0.97
CA LEU A 11 -1.98 0.05 -0.58
C LEU A 11 -2.90 -0.50 0.50
N GLY A 12 -3.09 0.24 1.58
CA GLY A 12 -4.00 -0.08 2.67
C GLY A 12 -4.63 1.16 3.25
N GLY A 13 -5.51 0.98 4.24
CA GLY A 13 -6.14 2.06 4.97
C GLY A 13 -6.13 1.81 6.48
N ASP A 14 -6.05 2.87 7.28
CA ASP A 14 -5.97 2.79 8.74
C ASP A 14 -7.27 2.33 9.42
N GLN A 15 -8.39 2.38 8.71
CA GLN A 15 -9.70 1.90 9.18
C GLN A 15 -10.07 0.51 8.62
N ASP A 16 -9.17 -0.15 7.87
CA ASP A 16 -9.39 -1.50 7.39
C ASP A 16 -9.43 -2.50 8.55
N LYS A 17 -10.55 -3.22 8.68
CA LYS A 17 -10.76 -4.24 9.72
C LYS A 17 -10.49 -5.66 9.26
N LEU A 18 -10.38 -5.89 7.95
CA LEU A 18 -10.12 -7.19 7.35
C LEU A 18 -8.64 -7.40 7.06
N ALA A 19 -7.98 -6.36 6.56
CA ALA A 19 -6.55 -6.30 6.32
C ALA A 19 -5.97 -5.04 6.97
N PRO A 20 -5.93 -4.97 8.32
CA PRO A 20 -5.45 -3.79 9.03
C PRO A 20 -3.99 -3.49 8.65
N PRO A 21 -3.51 -2.26 8.92
CA PRO A 21 -2.14 -1.86 8.57
C PRO A 21 -1.05 -2.81 9.08
N THR A 22 -1.28 -3.51 10.19
CA THR A 22 -0.38 -4.54 10.71
C THR A 22 -0.21 -5.72 9.75
N GLU A 23 -1.29 -6.18 9.11
CA GLU A 23 -1.25 -7.26 8.11
C GLU A 23 -0.57 -6.79 6.83
N THR A 24 -0.84 -5.56 6.37
CA THR A 24 -0.14 -4.97 5.21
C THR A 24 1.37 -4.91 5.43
N ARG A 25 1.80 -4.53 6.63
CA ARG A 25 3.23 -4.51 7.02
C ARG A 25 3.83 -5.91 7.14
N ALA A 26 3.08 -6.87 7.67
CA ALA A 26 3.51 -8.26 7.74
C ALA A 26 3.74 -8.82 6.33
N LEU A 27 2.82 -8.54 5.40
CA LEU A 27 2.96 -8.89 3.99
C LEU A 27 4.19 -8.24 3.36
N ALA A 28 4.42 -6.94 3.59
CA ALA A 28 5.61 -6.24 3.12
C ALA A 28 6.91 -6.93 3.58
N THR A 29 6.94 -7.34 4.85
CA THR A 29 8.08 -8.07 5.44
C THR A 29 8.27 -9.45 4.81
N ALA A 30 7.18 -10.17 4.53
CA ALA A 30 7.21 -11.49 3.92
C ALA A 30 7.68 -11.49 2.44
N MET A 31 7.58 -10.35 1.75
CA MET A 31 7.98 -10.20 0.34
C MET A 31 9.50 -10.14 0.13
N VAL A 32 10.28 -11.01 0.77
CA VAL A 32 11.77 -10.96 0.79
C VAL A 32 12.45 -11.07 -0.58
N SER A 33 11.74 -11.53 -1.62
CA SER A 33 12.32 -11.61 -2.97
C SER A 33 12.12 -10.34 -3.80
N ALA A 34 11.20 -9.45 -3.39
CA ALA A 34 10.85 -8.25 -4.15
C ALA A 34 12.03 -7.29 -4.26
N ALA A 35 12.23 -6.71 -5.45
CA ALA A 35 13.32 -5.76 -5.68
C ALA A 35 13.17 -4.50 -4.84
N SER A 36 11.93 -4.11 -4.52
CA SER A 36 11.60 -3.07 -3.55
C SER A 36 10.17 -3.29 -3.06
N VAL A 37 9.84 -2.74 -1.91
CA VAL A 37 8.45 -2.69 -1.41
C VAL A 37 8.18 -1.28 -0.90
N ALA A 38 7.14 -0.65 -1.41
CA ALA A 38 6.59 0.59 -0.86
C ALA A 38 5.18 0.30 -0.31
N THR A 39 4.97 0.60 0.97
CA THR A 39 3.69 0.47 1.63
C THR A 39 3.11 1.85 1.88
N TYR A 40 1.88 2.06 1.44
CA TYR A 40 1.12 3.28 1.65
C TYR A 40 -0.13 2.95 2.46
N ILE A 41 -0.31 3.62 3.59
CA ILE A 41 -1.52 3.49 4.43
C ILE A 41 -2.26 4.82 4.38
N ALA A 42 -3.40 4.85 3.70
CA ALA A 42 -4.29 6.01 3.72
C ALA A 42 -4.86 6.22 5.12
N LEU A 43 -4.92 7.48 5.55
CA LEU A 43 -5.45 7.88 6.85
C LEU A 43 -6.84 8.47 6.70
N ALA A 44 -7.76 8.12 7.61
CA ALA A 44 -9.05 8.77 7.67
C ALA A 44 -8.90 10.25 8.02
N ASP A 45 -9.80 11.08 7.48
CA ASP A 45 -9.77 12.52 7.67
C ASP A 45 -11.19 13.02 7.93
N ASP A 46 -11.42 13.47 9.16
CA ASP A 46 -12.72 13.94 9.66
C ASP A 46 -12.98 15.43 9.38
N HIS A 47 -12.06 16.14 8.72
CA HIS A 47 -12.18 17.57 8.46
C HIS A 47 -13.26 17.88 7.41
N GLY A 48 -13.33 17.06 6.35
CA GLY A 48 -14.32 17.21 5.29
C GLY A 48 -15.72 16.71 5.66
N VAL A 49 -16.73 17.21 4.95
CA VAL A 49 -18.11 16.69 5.02
C VAL A 49 -18.56 16.25 3.61
N PRO A 50 -18.77 14.95 3.34
CA PRO A 50 -18.59 13.83 4.28
C PRO A 50 -17.11 13.56 4.60
N ALA A 51 -16.87 13.02 5.79
CA ALA A 51 -15.53 12.61 6.23
C ALA A 51 -14.94 11.54 5.29
N PHE A 52 -13.62 11.58 5.16
CA PHE A 52 -12.83 10.63 4.39
C PHE A 52 -12.66 9.32 5.16
N ARG A 53 -12.97 8.18 4.54
CA ARG A 53 -12.98 6.87 5.21
C ARG A 53 -12.15 5.85 4.43
N THR A 54 -11.23 5.21 5.13
CA THR A 54 -10.14 4.38 4.59
C THR A 54 -10.33 2.91 4.95
N GLY A 55 -11.57 2.44 4.89
CA GLY A 55 -11.93 1.05 5.19
C GLY A 55 -11.60 0.07 4.06
N HIS A 56 -11.76 -1.23 4.32
CA HIS A 56 -11.51 -2.29 3.31
C HIS A 56 -12.29 -2.09 2.01
N LEU A 57 -13.50 -1.54 2.13
CA LEU A 57 -14.41 -1.31 1.00
C LEU A 57 -14.30 0.10 0.42
N ALA A 58 -13.23 0.85 0.72
CA ALA A 58 -13.00 2.19 0.15
C ALA A 58 -13.00 2.21 -1.38
N THR A 59 -12.64 1.10 -2.03
CA THR A 59 -12.65 0.95 -3.49
C THR A 59 -14.03 0.59 -4.07
N VAL A 60 -15.03 0.33 -3.24
CA VAL A 60 -16.36 -0.12 -3.68
C VAL A 60 -17.34 1.04 -3.71
N ARG A 61 -17.99 1.26 -4.86
CA ARG A 61 -19.11 2.21 -5.00
C ARG A 61 -20.34 1.66 -4.28
N ALA A 62 -20.98 2.48 -3.44
CA ALA A 62 -22.30 2.15 -2.92
C ALA A 62 -23.33 2.20 -4.05
N ASP A 63 -23.80 1.03 -4.46
CA ASP A 63 -25.14 0.90 -5.02
C ASP A 63 -26.11 0.49 -3.90
N SER A 64 -27.23 1.19 -3.87
CA SER A 64 -28.19 1.24 -2.78
C SER A 64 -28.69 -0.12 -2.26
N GLY A 65 -28.78 -0.25 -0.93
CA GLY A 65 -29.99 -0.81 -0.31
C GLY A 65 -29.87 -2.09 0.54
N ALA A 66 -29.03 -3.07 0.18
CA ALA A 66 -29.15 -4.40 0.82
C ALA A 66 -27.94 -4.85 1.68
N LEU A 67 -26.74 -4.30 1.48
CA LEU A 67 -25.50 -4.82 2.09
C LEU A 67 -24.80 -3.85 3.05
N ARG A 68 -25.49 -2.79 3.47
CA ARG A 68 -24.89 -1.73 4.32
C ARG A 68 -24.38 -2.25 5.67
N TRP A 69 -25.08 -3.22 6.26
CA TRP A 69 -24.67 -3.85 7.52
C TRP A 69 -23.38 -4.66 7.37
N MET A 70 -23.23 -5.37 6.26
CA MET A 70 -22.03 -6.13 5.95
C MET A 70 -20.85 -5.19 5.65
N GLY A 71 -21.10 -4.08 4.96
CA GLY A 71 -20.09 -3.05 4.75
C GLY A 71 -19.54 -2.49 6.07
N GLN A 72 -20.42 -2.12 7.00
CA GLN A 72 -20.03 -1.62 8.32
C GLN A 72 -19.23 -2.66 9.14
N ALA A 73 -19.61 -3.94 9.05
CA ALA A 73 -18.91 -5.04 9.71
C ALA A 73 -17.49 -5.25 9.14
N LEU A 74 -17.32 -5.09 7.82
CA LEU A 74 -16.02 -5.20 7.14
C LEU A 74 -15.20 -3.90 7.16
N GLY A 75 -15.64 -2.89 7.92
CA GLY A 75 -14.91 -1.66 8.16
C GLY A 75 -15.11 -0.56 7.12
N GLY A 76 -16.10 -0.66 6.22
CA GLY A 76 -16.37 0.37 5.21
C GLY A 76 -17.78 0.95 5.29
N ASN A 77 -17.90 2.27 5.20
CA ASN A 77 -19.14 2.86 4.71
C ASN A 77 -19.00 2.91 3.18
N GLN A 78 -19.79 2.12 2.45
CA GLN A 78 -19.76 2.15 0.99
C GLN A 78 -20.20 3.56 0.56
N ALA A 79 -19.25 4.38 0.14
CA ALA A 79 -19.46 5.69 -0.41
C ALA A 79 -18.32 5.89 -1.40
N GLN A 80 -18.64 6.24 -2.65
CA GLN A 80 -17.62 6.75 -3.54
C GLN A 80 -17.07 8.01 -2.89
N ASP A 81 -15.85 7.96 -2.40
CA ASP A 81 -15.15 9.12 -1.92
C ASP A 81 -13.93 9.43 -2.81
N THR A 82 -13.34 10.58 -2.58
CA THR A 82 -12.17 11.07 -3.30
C THR A 82 -10.94 10.17 -3.15
N LEU A 83 -10.95 9.16 -2.26
CA LEU A 83 -9.83 8.24 -2.03
C LEU A 83 -9.60 7.35 -3.25
N GLN A 84 -10.67 6.94 -3.94
CA GLN A 84 -10.55 6.14 -5.17
C GLN A 84 -9.70 6.86 -6.21
N SER A 85 -9.98 8.13 -6.47
CA SER A 85 -9.23 8.95 -7.43
C SER A 85 -7.85 9.36 -6.93
N ARG A 86 -7.72 9.79 -5.67
CA ARG A 86 -6.48 10.40 -5.14
C ARG A 86 -5.44 9.38 -4.69
N PHE A 87 -5.87 8.15 -4.40
CA PHE A 87 -5.00 7.10 -3.84
C PHE A 87 -4.92 5.88 -4.75
N TYR A 88 -6.02 5.16 -4.95
CA TYR A 88 -5.98 3.88 -5.64
C TYR A 88 -5.72 4.01 -7.15
N HIS A 89 -6.43 4.91 -7.83
CA HIS A 89 -6.21 5.16 -9.26
C HIS A 89 -4.88 5.87 -9.51
N ALA A 90 -4.53 6.89 -8.73
CA ALA A 90 -3.25 7.58 -8.84
C ALA A 90 -2.05 6.63 -8.67
N ALA A 91 -2.11 5.71 -7.70
CA ALA A 91 -1.06 4.70 -7.53
C ALA A 91 -1.01 3.71 -8.69
N LEU A 92 -2.15 3.28 -9.23
CA LEU A 92 -2.20 2.40 -10.41
C LEU A 92 -1.61 3.09 -11.64
N ASP A 93 -1.97 4.35 -11.89
CA ASP A 93 -1.46 5.14 -13.02
C ASP A 93 0.05 5.34 -12.91
N ALA A 94 0.55 5.64 -11.71
CA ALA A 94 1.99 5.74 -11.44
C ALA A 94 2.70 4.41 -11.74
N MET A 95 2.14 3.29 -11.30
CA MET A 95 2.69 1.97 -11.60
C MET A 95 2.73 1.67 -13.10
N LEU A 96 1.66 2.02 -13.84
CA LEU A 96 1.61 1.86 -15.29
C LEU A 96 2.61 2.78 -16.01
N ALA A 97 2.94 3.93 -15.43
CA ALA A 97 3.99 4.83 -15.89
C ALA A 97 5.41 4.39 -15.47
N GLY A 98 5.55 3.32 -14.69
CA GLY A 98 6.83 2.79 -14.21
C GLY A 98 7.37 3.49 -12.94
N ASP A 99 6.55 4.29 -12.27
CA ASP A 99 6.86 4.84 -10.95
C ASP A 99 6.36 3.89 -9.84
N PHE A 100 7.30 3.36 -9.08
CA PHE A 100 7.05 2.41 -8.00
C PHE A 100 7.12 3.05 -6.60
N THR A 101 7.24 4.38 -6.57
CA THR A 101 7.28 5.20 -5.34
C THR A 101 6.51 6.51 -5.57
N PRO A 102 5.22 6.45 -5.94
CA PRO A 102 4.45 7.64 -6.27
C PRO A 102 4.45 8.67 -5.14
N ALA A 103 4.64 9.93 -5.52
CA ALA A 103 4.32 11.08 -4.69
C ALA A 103 2.82 11.35 -4.80
N LEU A 104 2.06 10.83 -3.82
CA LEU A 104 0.62 10.97 -3.82
C LEU A 104 0.22 12.35 -3.27
N ASP A 105 -0.38 13.18 -4.12
CA ASP A 105 -0.94 14.46 -3.73
C ASP A 105 -2.43 14.32 -3.40
N PHE A 106 -2.75 14.47 -2.12
CA PHE A 106 -4.12 14.42 -1.64
C PHE A 106 -4.80 15.78 -1.69
N GLY A 107 -4.10 16.85 -2.07
CA GLY A 107 -4.61 18.20 -2.20
C GLY A 107 -5.16 18.78 -0.90
N ASN A 108 -6.09 19.72 -1.06
CA ASN A 108 -6.74 20.41 0.06
C ASN A 108 -8.25 20.17 0.04
N TRP A 109 -8.88 20.32 1.20
CA TRP A 109 -10.30 20.52 1.38
C TRP A 109 -10.74 21.87 0.78
N SER A 110 -12.05 22.06 0.60
CA SER A 110 -12.61 23.26 -0.05
C SER A 110 -12.33 24.57 0.69
N ASP A 111 -12.03 24.49 1.99
CA ASP A 111 -11.63 25.63 2.84
C ASP A 111 -10.11 25.86 2.86
N GLY A 112 -9.35 25.10 2.06
CA GLY A 112 -7.91 25.23 1.91
C GLY A 112 -7.09 24.44 2.92
N VAL A 113 -7.71 23.73 3.86
CA VAL A 113 -6.99 22.85 4.80
C VAL A 113 -6.45 21.64 4.03
N ALA A 114 -5.17 21.31 4.23
CA ALA A 114 -4.55 20.16 3.58
C ALA A 114 -5.23 18.86 4.01
N VAL A 115 -5.49 17.97 3.04
CA VAL A 115 -5.99 16.63 3.33
C VAL A 115 -4.85 15.81 3.95
N THR A 116 -5.20 15.01 4.94
CA THR A 116 -4.23 14.16 5.65
C THR A 116 -3.53 13.21 4.66
N PRO A 117 -2.18 13.26 4.53
CA PRO A 117 -1.46 12.40 3.61
C PRO A 117 -1.34 10.97 4.15
N PRO A 118 -1.07 9.97 3.28
CA PRO A 118 -0.87 8.61 3.71
C PRO A 118 0.45 8.45 4.48
N LEU A 119 0.51 7.45 5.36
CA LEU A 119 1.77 6.97 5.91
C LEU A 119 2.53 6.17 4.85
N VAL A 120 3.81 6.47 4.66
CA VAL A 120 4.66 5.82 3.65
C VAL A 120 5.82 5.10 4.32
N GLU A 121 5.95 3.81 4.01
CA GLU A 121 7.03 2.96 4.51
C GLU A 121 7.73 2.30 3.33
N MET A 122 9.04 2.53 3.18
CA MET A 122 9.81 2.02 2.05
C MET A 122 10.89 1.04 2.48
N ARG A 123 10.93 -0.11 1.80
CA ARG A 123 12.06 -1.03 1.80
C ARG A 123 12.78 -0.93 0.47
N GLY A 124 13.94 -0.27 0.51
CA GLY A 124 14.82 -0.11 -0.66
C GLY A 124 15.38 -1.44 -1.18
N PRO A 125 16.10 -1.41 -2.31
CA PRO A 125 16.62 -2.61 -2.93
C PRO A 125 17.60 -3.34 -2.03
N ASP A 126 17.37 -4.65 -1.89
CA ASP A 126 18.26 -5.53 -1.15
C ASP A 126 19.66 -5.48 -1.80
N LYS A 127 20.68 -5.09 -1.02
CA LYS A 127 22.06 -5.16 -1.51
C LYS A 127 22.34 -6.62 -1.91
N PRO A 128 22.92 -6.90 -3.10
CA PRO A 128 23.17 -8.27 -3.51
C PRO A 128 24.02 -8.95 -2.44
N ARG A 129 23.47 -10.02 -1.84
CA ARG A 129 24.19 -10.84 -0.85
C ARG A 129 25.46 -11.35 -1.51
N ARG A 130 26.59 -10.73 -1.15
CA ARG A 130 27.92 -11.08 -1.65
C ARG A 130 28.15 -12.54 -1.27
N ARG A 131 27.97 -13.47 -2.23
CA ARG A 131 28.30 -14.88 -2.03
C ARG A 131 29.77 -14.94 -1.64
N LYS A 132 30.07 -15.24 -0.37
CA LYS A 132 31.43 -15.61 0.05
C LYS A 132 31.83 -16.79 -0.83
N ARG A 133 32.73 -16.57 -1.79
CA ARG A 133 33.36 -17.66 -2.53
C ARG A 133 33.99 -18.57 -1.48
N ALA A 134 33.51 -19.80 -1.40
CA ALA A 134 34.16 -20.83 -0.60
C ALA A 134 35.58 -21.00 -1.15
N ASN A 135 36.58 -20.81 -0.28
CA ASN A 135 37.98 -21.04 -0.60
C ASN A 135 38.18 -22.52 -0.94
N ALA A 136 38.19 -22.83 -2.24
CA ALA A 136 38.75 -24.07 -2.75
C ALA A 136 40.28 -23.93 -2.79
N SER A 137 40.95 -24.23 -1.67
CA SER A 137 42.39 -24.50 -1.70
C SER A 137 42.79 -25.36 -0.50
N LYS A 138 42.78 -26.68 -0.70
CA LYS A 138 43.75 -27.62 -0.12
C LYS A 138 43.93 -28.81 -1.07
N ARG A 139 44.66 -28.59 -2.17
CA ARG A 139 45.33 -29.70 -2.87
C ARG A 139 46.61 -30.01 -2.09
N LYS A 140 46.69 -31.21 -1.51
CA LYS A 140 47.92 -31.77 -0.90
C LYS A 140 48.97 -32.01 -1.99
N PRO A 141 50.26 -31.71 -1.76
CA PRO A 141 51.32 -32.35 -2.53
C PRO A 141 51.58 -33.76 -1.97
N ARG A 142 51.91 -34.66 -2.90
CA ARG A 142 52.51 -35.97 -2.64
C ARG A 142 53.98 -35.80 -2.29
#